data_AF-A0ABD5MQ36-F1
#
_entry.id   AF-A0ABD5MQ36-F1
#
_cell.length_a   1.000
_cell.length_b   1.000
_cell.length_c   1.000
_cell.angle_alpha   90.00
_cell.angle_beta   90.00
_cell.angle_gamma   90.00
#
_symmetry.space_group_name_H-M   'P 1'
#
loop_
_entity.id
_entity.type
_entity.pdbx_description
1 polymer ?
#
loop_
_entity_poly.entity_id
_entity_poly.type
_entity_poly.pdbx_seq_one_letter_code
_entity_poly.pdbx_strand_id
1 'polypeptide(L)'
;MIDGTALGGFPEYLAKQEAVLIGTVENEQLESDVAYYLHARGELALGEYDRSEERFIPKRTVESDSSIMSDTVQALLESGVEVTLSPIGEALNDAARLSGDDVLGKKQAHVYALREIYGFSRGEAATVLNISPSTVDSQLYSARDRKNSAESFVDTLDEIVSEMN
;
A
#
# COMPACT_ATOMS: atom_id res chain seq x y z
N MET A 1 9.05 2.95 -11.68
CA MET A 1 10.07 3.99 -11.89
C MET A 1 10.02 4.83 -10.62
N ILE A 2 10.72 4.41 -9.56
CA ILE A 2 10.97 5.27 -8.40
C ILE A 2 11.91 6.37 -8.89
N ASP A 3 11.33 7.43 -9.43
CA ASP A 3 11.95 8.73 -9.47
C ASP A 3 11.76 9.28 -8.06
N GLY A 4 12.84 9.64 -7.36
CA GLY A 4 12.92 9.73 -5.89
C GLY A 4 12.01 10.74 -5.17
N THR A 5 10.98 11.26 -5.81
CA THR A 5 9.93 12.13 -5.27
C THR A 5 8.62 11.92 -6.02
N ALA A 6 7.54 11.50 -5.34
CA ALA A 6 6.27 11.19 -5.99
C ALA A 6 5.18 12.23 -5.74
N LEU A 7 4.95 12.59 -4.48
CA LEU A 7 3.88 13.49 -4.08
C LEU A 7 4.49 14.73 -3.41
N GLY A 8 4.23 15.93 -3.93
CA GLY A 8 4.69 17.19 -3.32
C GLY A 8 6.20 17.38 -3.21
N GLY A 9 7.02 16.56 -3.90
CA GLY A 9 8.47 16.55 -3.74
C GLY A 9 8.97 15.80 -2.52
N PHE A 10 8.14 14.94 -1.89
CA PHE A 10 8.55 14.10 -0.77
C PHE A 10 9.12 12.75 -1.25
N PRO A 11 10.20 12.24 -0.63
CA PRO A 11 10.77 10.97 -1.02
C PRO A 11 9.84 9.81 -0.75
N GLU A 12 9.70 8.89 -1.70
CA GLU A 12 8.86 7.70 -1.50
C GLU A 12 9.38 6.78 -0.38
N TYR A 13 10.70 6.75 -0.19
CA TYR A 13 11.37 5.91 0.80
C TYR A 13 12.46 6.67 1.55
N LEU A 14 12.45 6.57 2.89
CA LEU A 14 13.51 7.09 3.75
C LEU A 14 14.28 5.92 4.36
N ALA A 15 15.37 5.54 3.71
CA ALA A 15 16.14 4.33 4.07
C ALA A 15 16.62 4.30 5.52
N LYS A 16 17.07 5.44 6.07
CA LYS A 16 17.55 5.53 7.46
C LYS A 16 16.43 5.33 8.49
N GLN A 17 15.18 5.51 8.09
CA GLN A 17 14.01 5.42 8.96
C GLN A 17 13.11 4.23 8.61
N GLU A 18 13.48 3.47 7.58
CA GLU A 18 12.63 2.42 6.99
C GLU A 18 11.20 2.91 6.78
N ALA A 19 11.08 4.14 6.28
CA ALA A 19 9.80 4.84 6.16
C ALA A 19 9.33 4.86 4.71
N VAL A 20 8.03 4.64 4.50
CA VAL A 20 7.40 4.62 3.18
C VAL A 20 6.32 5.70 3.11
N LEU A 21 6.39 6.55 2.09
CA LEU A 21 5.42 7.63 1.88
C LEU A 21 4.07 7.06 1.50
N ILE A 22 3.07 7.30 2.33
CA ILE A 22 1.68 6.90 2.09
C ILE A 22 0.89 8.02 1.41
N GLY A 23 1.14 9.27 1.78
CA GLY A 23 0.39 10.40 1.24
C GLY A 23 0.68 11.69 2.00
N THR A 24 -0.18 12.67 1.77
CA THR A 24 -0.23 13.93 2.51
C THR A 24 -1.63 14.13 3.08
N VAL A 25 -1.71 14.81 4.22
CA VAL A 25 -2.95 15.10 4.92
C VAL A 25 -3.07 16.61 5.06
N GLU A 26 -4.18 17.19 4.61
CA GLU A 26 -4.47 18.59 4.93
C GLU A 26 -4.86 18.71 6.41
N ASN A 27 -4.18 19.60 7.13
CA ASN A 27 -4.51 19.90 8.51
C ASN A 27 -5.45 21.12 8.61
N GLU A 28 -6.02 21.32 9.80
CA GLU A 28 -6.98 22.42 10.06
C GLU A 28 -6.39 23.83 9.83
N GLN A 29 -5.06 23.94 9.73
CA GLN A 29 -4.33 25.18 9.49
C GLN A 29 -4.00 25.40 8.00
N LEU A 30 -4.53 24.55 7.11
CA LEU A 30 -4.24 24.54 5.66
C LEU A 30 -2.76 24.25 5.34
N GLU A 31 -2.03 23.67 6.29
CA GLU A 31 -0.71 23.10 6.04
C GLU A 31 -0.85 21.59 5.77
N SER A 32 0.01 21.04 4.92
CA SER A 32 -0.02 19.61 4.61
C SER A 32 1.00 18.87 5.47
N ASP A 33 0.51 18.01 6.38
CA ASP A 33 1.36 17.01 7.03
C ASP A 33 1.67 15.89 6.03
N VAL A 34 2.86 15.29 6.14
CA VAL A 34 3.25 14.12 5.36
C VAL A 34 2.95 12.86 6.15
N ALA A 35 2.39 11.85 5.48
CA ALA A 35 2.06 10.56 6.05
C ALA A 35 3.10 9.51 5.64
N TYR A 36 3.85 8.99 6.61
CA TYR A 36 4.79 7.89 6.40
C TYR A 36 4.39 6.67 7.24
N TYR A 37 4.43 5.50 6.62
CA TYR A 37 4.44 4.24 7.35
C TYR A 37 5.87 3.94 7.81
N LEU A 38 6.06 3.68 9.11
CA LEU A 38 7.34 3.43 9.75
C LEU A 38 7.49 1.93 10.07
N HIS A 39 8.28 1.20 9.27
CA HIS A 39 8.42 -0.25 9.42
C HIS A 39 8.92 -0.67 10.81
N ALA A 40 9.91 0.04 11.36
CA ALA A 40 10.46 -0.25 12.68
C ALA A 40 9.44 -0.16 13.83
N ARG A 41 8.33 0.54 13.61
CA ARG A 41 7.27 0.74 14.61
C ARG A 41 5.97 0.01 14.26
N GLY A 42 5.81 -0.41 13.01
CA GLY A 42 4.58 -1.02 12.53
C GLY A 42 3.40 -0.05 12.53
N GLU A 43 3.65 1.25 12.34
CA GLU A 43 2.64 2.30 12.49
C GLU A 43 2.72 3.32 11.36
N LEU A 44 1.59 3.98 11.09
CA LEU A 44 1.53 5.13 10.20
C LEU A 44 1.57 6.41 11.04
N ALA A 45 2.47 7.33 10.68
CA ALA A 45 2.65 8.59 11.38
C ALA A 45 2.48 9.79 10.44
N LEU A 46 1.93 10.87 10.98
CA LEU A 46 1.78 12.16 10.33
C LEU A 46 2.76 13.14 10.95
N GLY A 47 3.40 13.96 10.13
CA GLY A 47 4.38 14.93 10.60
C GLY A 47 5.03 15.74 9.49
N GLU A 48 6.21 16.27 9.78
CA GLU A 48 6.97 17.12 8.86
C GLU A 48 8.13 16.37 8.22
N TYR A 49 8.46 16.75 6.99
CA TYR A 49 9.69 16.32 6.31
C TYR A 49 10.68 17.47 6.22
N ASP A 50 11.79 17.36 6.95
CA ASP A 50 12.91 18.28 6.85
C ASP A 50 13.77 17.90 5.65
N ARG A 51 13.68 18.72 4.59
CA ARG A 51 14.46 18.54 3.35
C ARG A 51 15.95 18.74 3.55
N SER A 52 16.37 19.53 4.54
CA SER A 52 17.79 19.82 4.80
C SER A 52 18.48 18.66 5.52
N GLU A 53 17.76 17.96 6.38
CA GLU A 53 18.25 16.77 7.09
C GLU A 53 17.88 15.45 6.39
N GLU A 54 17.10 15.53 5.30
CA GLU A 54 16.46 14.40 4.62
C GLU A 54 15.72 13.46 5.58
N ARG A 55 14.96 14.06 6.51
CA ARG A 55 14.44 13.36 7.68
C ARG A 55 12.96 13.65 7.92
N PHE A 56 12.21 12.60 8.23
CA PHE A 56 10.83 12.71 8.70
C PHE A 56 10.77 12.85 10.23
N ILE A 57 10.02 13.83 10.71
CA ILE A 57 9.79 14.13 12.12
C ILE A 57 8.31 13.84 12.44
N PRO A 58 8.01 12.67 13.05
CA PRO A 58 6.63 12.30 13.37
C PRO A 58 6.07 13.21 14.47
N LYS A 59 4.84 13.71 14.27
CA LYS A 59 4.10 14.50 15.25
C LYS A 59 2.99 13.70 15.93
N ARG A 60 2.28 12.89 15.16
CA ARG A 60 1.17 12.05 15.63
C ARG A 60 1.16 10.70 14.91
N THR A 61 0.66 9.69 15.58
CA THR A 61 0.43 8.35 15.00
C THR A 61 -1.05 8.21 14.65
N VAL A 62 -1.34 7.52 13.55
CA VAL A 62 -2.70 7.10 13.21
C VAL A 62 -2.99 5.79 13.93
N GLU A 63 -4.04 5.78 14.73
CA GLU A 63 -4.46 4.59 15.47
C GLU A 63 -4.97 3.51 14.51
N SER A 64 -4.47 2.29 14.67
CA SER A 64 -4.87 1.12 13.89
C SER A 64 -4.73 -0.11 14.78
N ASP A 65 -5.69 -1.03 14.69
CA ASP A 65 -5.66 -2.31 15.40
C ASP A 65 -4.63 -3.30 14.82
N SER A 66 -3.98 -2.92 13.72
CA SER A 66 -3.10 -3.77 12.93
C SER A 66 -1.88 -3.00 12.43
N SER A 67 -0.73 -3.67 12.46
CA SER A 67 0.52 -3.19 11.84
C SER A 67 0.64 -3.54 10.36
N ILE A 68 -0.44 -4.01 9.74
CA ILE A 68 -0.44 -4.27 8.29
C ILE A 68 -0.62 -2.94 7.58
N MET A 69 0.30 -2.63 6.65
CA MET A 69 0.33 -1.35 5.93
C MET A 69 -1.03 -0.96 5.34
N SER A 70 -1.71 -1.87 4.64
CA SER A 70 -3.04 -1.59 4.05
C SER A 70 -4.10 -1.26 5.11
N ASP A 71 -4.03 -1.87 6.29
CA ASP A 71 -4.97 -1.60 7.37
C ASP A 71 -4.71 -0.20 7.95
N THR A 72 -3.44 0.18 8.13
CA THR A 72 -3.08 1.54 8.56
C THR A 72 -3.46 2.62 7.54
N VAL A 73 -3.44 2.29 6.24
CA VAL A 73 -3.96 3.16 5.18
C VAL A 73 -5.47 3.32 5.28
N GLN A 74 -6.22 2.23 5.51
CA GLN A 74 -7.67 2.34 5.73
C GLN A 74 -7.98 3.19 6.96
N ALA A 75 -7.30 2.94 8.09
CA ALA A 75 -7.48 3.72 9.31
C ALA A 75 -7.23 5.22 9.09
N LEU A 76 -6.22 5.58 8.28
CA LEU A 76 -5.99 6.96 7.89
C LEU A 76 -7.17 7.54 7.09
N LEU A 77 -7.66 6.81 6.09
CA LEU A 77 -8.79 7.25 5.24
C LEU A 77 -10.11 7.36 6.01
N GLU A 78 -10.30 6.52 7.03
CA GLU A 78 -11.48 6.51 7.90
C GLU A 78 -11.42 7.57 9.00
N SER A 79 -10.26 8.20 9.24
CA SER A 79 -10.07 9.19 10.30
C SER A 79 -10.78 10.54 10.04
N GLY A 80 -11.39 10.72 8.87
CA GLY A 80 -12.15 11.92 8.51
C GLY A 80 -11.30 13.13 8.10
N VAL A 81 -9.99 12.94 7.97
CA VAL A 81 -9.06 13.96 7.42
C VAL A 81 -9.01 13.88 5.89
N GLU A 82 -8.74 14.99 5.23
CA GLU A 82 -8.56 15.00 3.77
C GLU A 82 -7.17 14.47 3.41
N VAL A 83 -7.13 13.37 2.65
CA VAL A 83 -5.90 12.64 2.31
C VAL A 83 -5.70 12.65 0.81
N THR A 84 -4.49 13.05 0.39
CA THR A 84 -4.00 12.77 -0.96
C THR A 84 -3.00 11.62 -0.88
N LEU A 85 -3.31 10.48 -1.48
CA LEU A 85 -2.44 9.30 -1.45
C LEU A 85 -1.28 9.45 -2.43
N SER A 86 -0.13 8.88 -2.06
CA SER A 86 0.96 8.60 -3.00
C SER A 86 0.61 7.39 -3.86
N PRO A 87 1.35 7.11 -4.96
CA PRO A 87 1.16 5.87 -5.72
C PRO A 87 1.29 4.60 -4.87
N ILE A 88 2.14 4.62 -3.83
CA ILE A 88 2.27 3.52 -2.88
C ILE A 88 1.03 3.45 -1.97
N GLY A 89 0.54 4.59 -1.48
CA GLY A 89 -0.70 4.67 -0.70
C GLY A 89 -1.91 4.16 -1.46
N GLU A 90 -2.05 4.52 -2.73
CA GLU A 90 -3.10 4.04 -3.63
C GLU A 90 -3.02 2.51 -3.81
N ALA A 91 -1.82 1.99 -4.08
CA ALA A 91 -1.60 0.54 -4.18
C ALA A 91 -1.97 -0.21 -2.89
N LEU A 92 -1.67 0.35 -1.72
CA LEU A 92 -2.01 -0.25 -0.43
C LEU A 92 -3.51 -0.14 -0.10
N ASN A 93 -4.17 0.93 -0.54
CA ASN A 93 -5.63 1.07 -0.46
C ASN A 93 -6.32 0.00 -1.30
N ASP A 94 -5.88 -0.22 -2.54
CA ASP A 94 -6.42 -1.31 -3.38
C ASP A 94 -6.06 -2.70 -2.82
N ALA A 95 -4.88 -2.87 -2.21
CA ALA A 95 -4.55 -4.10 -1.52
C ALA A 95 -5.50 -4.39 -0.34
N ALA A 96 -5.96 -3.37 0.39
CA ALA A 96 -6.96 -3.55 1.43
C ALA A 96 -8.25 -4.15 0.86
N ARG A 97 -8.74 -3.57 -0.26
CA ARG A 97 -9.94 -4.04 -0.97
C ARG A 97 -9.79 -5.48 -1.47
N LEU A 98 -8.63 -5.82 -2.05
CA LEU A 98 -8.33 -7.18 -2.51
C LEU A 98 -8.28 -8.22 -1.38
N SER A 99 -8.09 -7.78 -0.14
CA SER A 99 -8.04 -8.67 1.03
C SER A 99 -9.31 -8.68 1.88
N GLY A 100 -10.25 -7.75 1.66
CA GLY A 100 -11.43 -7.54 2.51
C GLY A 100 -12.40 -8.72 2.55
N ASP A 101 -12.52 -9.46 1.45
CA ASP A 101 -13.39 -10.65 1.32
C ASP A 101 -12.60 -11.96 1.26
N ASP A 102 -11.38 -11.99 1.83
CA ASP A 102 -10.46 -13.15 1.81
C ASP A 102 -10.08 -13.68 0.41
N VAL A 103 -10.39 -12.92 -0.64
CA VAL A 103 -10.02 -13.22 -2.04
C VAL A 103 -8.53 -13.48 -2.13
N LEU A 104 -7.74 -12.54 -1.62
CA LEU A 104 -6.31 -12.69 -1.42
C LEU A 104 -5.94 -12.53 0.05
N GLY A 105 -4.98 -13.33 0.53
CA GLY A 105 -4.38 -13.05 1.83
C GLY A 105 -3.67 -11.69 1.80
N LYS A 106 -3.66 -10.94 2.91
CA LYS A 106 -3.14 -9.55 2.95
C LYS A 106 -1.75 -9.37 2.29
N LYS A 107 -0.81 -10.28 2.56
CA LYS A 107 0.54 -10.24 1.95
C LYS A 107 0.52 -10.46 0.43
N GLN A 108 -0.38 -11.31 -0.06
CA GLN A 108 -0.59 -11.55 -1.49
C GLN A 108 -1.21 -10.32 -2.14
N ALA A 109 -2.21 -9.72 -1.48
CA ALA A 109 -2.87 -8.51 -1.95
C ALA A 109 -1.90 -7.33 -2.09
N HIS A 110 -1.01 -7.09 -1.11
CA HIS A 110 0.01 -6.04 -1.22
C HIS A 110 0.90 -6.22 -2.42
N VAL A 111 1.45 -7.43 -2.58
CA VAL A 111 2.37 -7.72 -3.67
C VAL A 111 1.65 -7.64 -5.02
N TYR A 112 0.43 -8.16 -5.12
CA TYR A 112 -0.35 -8.13 -6.35
C TYR A 112 -0.68 -6.70 -6.76
N ALA A 113 -1.16 -5.86 -5.83
CA ALA A 113 -1.46 -4.46 -6.11
C ALA A 113 -0.21 -3.71 -6.58
N LEU A 114 0.89 -3.78 -5.82
CA LEU A 114 2.14 -3.12 -6.18
C LEU A 114 2.67 -3.59 -7.55
N ARG A 115 2.72 -4.91 -7.80
CA ARG A 115 3.39 -5.46 -8.99
C ARG A 115 2.53 -5.45 -10.24
N GLU A 116 1.26 -5.86 -10.15
CA GLU A 116 0.40 -6.09 -11.31
C GLU A 116 -0.50 -4.90 -11.62
N ILE A 117 -0.95 -4.16 -10.60
CA ILE A 117 -1.87 -3.02 -10.80
C ILE A 117 -1.07 -1.73 -11.02
N TYR A 118 -0.10 -1.45 -10.15
CA TYR A 118 0.66 -0.19 -10.17
C TYR A 118 2.04 -0.31 -10.83
N GLY A 119 2.43 -1.51 -11.28
CA GLY A 119 3.62 -1.72 -12.10
C GLY A 119 4.95 -1.48 -11.39
N PHE A 120 4.98 -1.50 -10.05
CA PHE A 120 6.23 -1.47 -9.30
C PHE A 120 7.08 -2.69 -9.66
N SER A 121 8.38 -2.47 -9.77
CA SER A 121 9.35 -3.53 -10.00
C SER A 121 9.46 -4.43 -8.78
N ARG A 122 10.15 -5.56 -8.99
CA ARG A 122 10.45 -6.51 -7.93
C ARG A 122 11.23 -5.90 -6.76
N GLY A 123 12.22 -5.07 -7.08
CA GLY A 123 13.03 -4.39 -6.07
C GLY A 123 12.21 -3.33 -5.33
N GLU A 124 11.45 -2.53 -6.07
CA GLU A 124 10.62 -1.46 -5.52
C GLU A 124 9.58 -2.02 -4.53
N ALA A 125 8.84 -3.07 -4.91
CA ALA A 125 7.88 -3.73 -4.02
C ALA A 125 8.54 -4.38 -2.79
N ALA A 126 9.74 -4.96 -2.94
CA ALA A 126 10.49 -5.53 -1.83
C ALA A 126 10.90 -4.45 -0.82
N THR A 127 11.33 -3.28 -1.32
CA THR A 127 11.66 -2.11 -0.48
C THR A 127 10.43 -1.56 0.23
N VAL A 128 9.33 -1.35 -0.49
CA VAL A 128 8.07 -0.84 0.09
C VAL A 128 7.57 -1.73 1.22
N LEU A 129 7.58 -3.04 1.02
CA LEU A 129 7.05 -4.00 1.99
C LEU A 129 8.07 -4.45 3.05
N ASN A 130 9.32 -3.98 2.95
CA ASN A 130 10.44 -4.41 3.78
C ASN A 130 10.59 -5.95 3.87
N ILE A 131 10.56 -6.61 2.71
CA ILE A 131 10.68 -8.08 2.59
C ILE A 131 11.74 -8.45 1.55
N SER A 132 12.14 -9.72 1.52
CA SER A 132 13.05 -10.19 0.47
C SER A 132 12.37 -10.17 -0.91
N PRO A 133 13.11 -9.88 -1.99
CA PRO A 133 12.58 -10.00 -3.35
C PRO A 133 12.06 -11.40 -3.70
N SER A 134 12.60 -12.46 -3.09
CA SER A 134 12.08 -13.83 -3.26
C SER A 134 10.71 -14.03 -2.59
N THR A 135 10.44 -13.33 -1.48
CA THR A 135 9.12 -13.33 -0.84
C THR A 135 8.11 -12.60 -1.71
N VAL A 136 8.51 -11.52 -2.39
CA VAL A 136 7.66 -10.88 -3.41
C VAL A 136 7.26 -11.91 -4.48
N ASP A 137 8.22 -12.65 -5.02
CA ASP A 137 7.94 -13.62 -6.09
C ASP A 137 6.97 -14.72 -5.63
N SER A 138 7.16 -15.28 -4.43
CA SER A 138 6.29 -16.35 -3.93
C SER A 138 4.88 -15.86 -3.62
N GLN A 139 4.72 -14.67 -3.02
CA GLN A 139 3.40 -14.09 -2.77
C GLN A 139 2.69 -13.72 -4.07
N LEU A 140 3.42 -13.20 -5.06
CA LEU A 140 2.85 -12.88 -6.38
C LEU A 140 2.39 -14.14 -7.11
N TYR A 141 3.18 -15.21 -7.07
CA TYR A 141 2.81 -16.50 -7.65
C TYR A 141 1.49 -17.00 -7.05
N SER A 142 1.38 -17.04 -5.72
CA SER A 142 0.15 -17.46 -5.05
C SER A 142 -1.04 -16.55 -5.34
N ALA A 143 -0.83 -15.24 -5.47
CA ALA A 143 -1.89 -14.30 -5.83
C ALA A 143 -2.44 -14.57 -7.24
N ARG A 144 -1.53 -14.79 -8.21
CA ARG A 144 -1.91 -15.13 -9.59
C ARG A 144 -2.62 -16.47 -9.69
N ASP A 145 -2.18 -17.47 -8.94
CA ASP A 145 -2.83 -18.78 -8.90
C ASP A 145 -4.30 -18.68 -8.43
N ARG A 146 -4.55 -17.88 -7.38
CA ARG A 146 -5.90 -17.59 -6.90
C ARG A 146 -6.73 -16.82 -7.91
N LYS A 147 -6.15 -15.79 -8.54
CA LYS A 147 -6.80 -15.00 -9.59
C LYS A 147 -7.23 -15.89 -10.76
N ASN A 148 -6.32 -16.71 -11.28
CA ASN A 148 -6.60 -17.63 -12.39
C ASN A 148 -7.66 -18.67 -12.02
N SER A 149 -7.66 -19.16 -10.77
CA SER A 149 -8.68 -20.08 -10.25
C SER A 149 -10.06 -19.41 -10.21
N ALA A 150 -10.12 -18.14 -9.78
CA ALA A 150 -11.36 -17.37 -9.76
C ALA A 150 -11.89 -17.09 -11.18
N GLU A 151 -11.01 -16.73 -12.12
CA GLU A 151 -11.37 -16.55 -13.54
C GLU A 151 -11.94 -17.84 -14.12
N SER A 152 -11.27 -18.98 -13.93
CA SER A 152 -11.74 -20.28 -14.40
C SER A 152 -13.11 -20.66 -13.81
N PHE A 153 -13.35 -20.30 -12.55
CA PHE A 153 -14.64 -20.56 -11.89
C PHE A 153 -15.77 -19.72 -12.49
N VAL A 154 -15.54 -18.43 -12.74
CA VAL A 154 -16.52 -17.54 -13.39
C VAL A 154 -16.83 -18.02 -14.80
N ASP A 155 -15.81 -18.37 -15.60
CA ASP A 155 -15.99 -18.91 -16.94
C ASP A 155 -16.86 -20.19 -16.92
N THR A 156 -16.62 -21.08 -15.96
CA THR A 156 -17.41 -22.30 -15.77
C THR A 156 -18.87 -21.98 -15.43
N LEU A 157 -19.13 -20.98 -14.60
CA LEU A 157 -20.51 -20.56 -14.26
C LEU A 157 -21.23 -19.97 -15.47
N ASP A 158 -20.54 -19.16 -16.28
CA ASP A 158 -21.10 -18.56 -17.48
C ASP A 158 -21.46 -19.61 -18.54
N GLU A 159 -20.66 -20.66 -18.69
CA GLU A 159 -20.99 -21.82 -19.53
C GLU A 159 -22.27 -22.52 -19.03
N ILE A 160 -22.36 -22.83 -17.74
CA ILE A 160 -23.53 -23.50 -17.16
C ILE A 160 -24.81 -22.66 -17.37
N VAL A 161 -24.75 -21.36 -17.11
CA VAL A 161 -25.90 -20.46 -17.30
C VAL A 161 -26.29 -20.36 -18.78
N SER A 162 -25.32 -20.39 -19.68
CA SER A 162 -25.56 -20.35 -21.13
C SER A 162 -26.22 -21.64 -21.65
N GLU A 163 -25.89 -22.80 -21.09
CA GLU A 163 -26.51 -24.08 -21.44
C GLU A 163 -27.95 -24.25 -20.91
N MET A 164 -28.34 -23.44 -19.92
CA MET A 164 -29.69 -23.44 -19.35
C MET A 164 -30.71 -22.57 -20.10
N ASN A 165 -30.26 -21.74 -21.05
CA ASN A 165 -31.10 -20.86 -21.88
C ASN A 165 -31.21 -21.38 -23.32
#